data_AF-A0A7C7L0R5-F1
#
_entry.id   AF-A0A7C7L0R5-F1
#
_cell.length_a   1.000
_cell.length_b   1.000
_cell.length_c   1.000
_cell.angle_alpha   90.00
_cell.angle_beta   90.00
_cell.angle_gamma   90.00
#
_symmetry.space_group_name_H-M   'P 1'
#
loop_
_entity.id
_entity.type
_entity.pdbx_description
1 polymer ?
#
loop_
_entity_poly.entity_id
_entity_poly.type
_entity_poly.pdbx_seq_one_letter_code
_entity_poly.pdbx_strand_id
1 'polypeptide(L)'
;MAAQEVGQQIVLPLSKAVELSAKSIRVRLGRSLITMSGIILAIAFLMSIGTSNAVLDRLRQVDDPKVQSVLQAKGLDLDSEAIREERARNTWLVVLSLLVCLVGIWNSMLMSVTERFREIGTMKCLGALDFFIIKIFLLESSFQGVVGTLVGMFLGLVLSLAMSLGTYGSAVMRYFPWGAVLRWGILSFLIGSVLSVVAAIYPAYVAAKMEPVEAMRVDR
;
A
#
# COMPACT_ATOMS: atom_id res chain seq x y z
N MET A 1 -31.37 -53.67 -0.09
CA MET A 1 -30.59 -52.85 0.87
C MET A 1 -29.12 -52.98 0.45
N ALA A 2 -28.69 -52.18 -0.53
CA ALA A 2 -27.33 -52.26 -1.08
C ALA A 2 -26.49 -51.13 -0.48
N ALA A 3 -25.52 -51.48 0.35
CA ALA A 3 -24.53 -50.56 0.88
C ALA A 3 -23.61 -50.13 -0.26
N GLN A 4 -23.66 -48.86 -0.63
CA GLN A 4 -22.76 -48.25 -1.60
C GLN A 4 -21.33 -48.27 -1.01
N GLU A 5 -20.42 -48.99 -1.67
CA GLU A 5 -19.01 -49.04 -1.30
C GLU A 5 -18.44 -47.61 -1.29
N VAL A 6 -17.98 -47.16 -0.13
CA VAL A 6 -17.30 -45.88 0.04
C VAL A 6 -15.99 -45.97 -0.76
N GLY A 7 -15.91 -45.22 -1.86
CA GLY A 7 -14.71 -45.14 -2.70
C GLY A 7 -13.47 -44.82 -1.86
N GLN A 8 -12.38 -45.54 -2.14
CA GLN A 8 -11.11 -45.47 -1.41
C GLN A 8 -10.71 -44.02 -1.09
N GLN A 9 -10.54 -43.71 0.19
CA GLN A 9 -9.98 -42.44 0.63
C GLN A 9 -8.57 -42.28 0.04
N ILE A 10 -8.38 -41.27 -0.80
CA ILE A 10 -7.09 -40.93 -1.38
C ILE A 10 -6.21 -40.39 -0.25
N VAL A 11 -5.42 -41.27 0.38
CA VAL A 11 -4.44 -40.87 1.40
C VAL A 11 -3.28 -40.19 0.69
N LEU A 12 -3.31 -38.85 0.65
CA LEU A 12 -2.24 -38.06 0.06
C LEU A 12 -0.95 -38.23 0.88
N PRO A 13 0.18 -38.58 0.26
CA PRO A 13 1.46 -38.62 0.97
C PRO A 13 1.79 -37.23 1.54
N LEU A 14 2.39 -37.17 2.73
CA LEU A 14 2.66 -35.91 3.45
C LEU A 14 3.41 -34.88 2.59
N SER A 15 4.30 -35.33 1.71
CA SER A 15 5.01 -34.47 0.76
C SER A 15 4.05 -33.73 -0.20
N LYS A 16 3.02 -34.41 -0.70
CA LYS A 16 2.00 -33.82 -1.58
C LYS A 16 1.07 -32.86 -0.82
N ALA A 17 0.69 -33.20 0.40
CA ALA A 17 -0.11 -32.30 1.24
C ALA A 17 0.64 -30.98 1.56
N VAL A 18 1.93 -31.06 1.87
CA VAL A 18 2.79 -29.89 2.09
C VAL A 18 2.97 -29.07 0.81
N GLU A 19 3.20 -29.72 -0.33
CA GLU A 19 3.34 -29.05 -1.64
C GLU A 19 2.08 -28.26 -2.01
N LEU A 20 0.89 -28.87 -1.86
CA LEU A 20 -0.41 -28.23 -2.08
C LEU A 20 -0.62 -27.03 -1.14
N SER A 21 -0.32 -27.19 0.13
CA SER A 21 -0.44 -26.12 1.14
C SER A 21 0.48 -24.96 0.79
N ALA A 22 1.76 -25.23 0.50
CA ALA A 22 2.73 -24.21 0.12
C ALA A 22 2.34 -23.47 -1.17
N LYS A 23 1.79 -24.19 -2.16
CA LYS A 23 1.29 -23.59 -3.42
C LYS A 23 0.15 -22.62 -3.14
N SER A 24 -0.80 -22.98 -2.28
CA SER A 24 -1.94 -22.13 -1.91
C SER A 24 -1.52 -20.87 -1.13
N ILE A 25 -0.54 -20.99 -0.23
CA ILE A 25 0.01 -19.86 0.53
C ILE A 25 0.72 -18.90 -0.40
N ARG A 26 1.52 -19.41 -1.35
CA ARG A 26 2.28 -18.58 -2.29
C ARG A 26 1.38 -17.72 -3.17
N VAL A 27 0.26 -18.26 -3.63
CA VAL A 27 -0.73 -17.49 -4.43
C VAL A 27 -1.36 -16.37 -3.60
N ARG A 28 -1.77 -16.68 -2.35
CA ARG A 28 -2.34 -15.67 -1.43
C ARG A 28 -1.35 -14.57 -1.04
N LEU A 29 -0.13 -14.94 -0.71
CA LEU A 29 0.93 -13.98 -0.36
C LEU A 29 1.35 -13.15 -1.56
N GLY A 30 1.45 -13.76 -2.75
CA GLY A 30 1.77 -13.05 -3.98
C GLY A 30 0.81 -11.89 -4.26
N ARG A 31 -0.51 -12.11 -4.11
CA ARG A 31 -1.48 -11.01 -4.27
C ARG A 31 -1.33 -9.92 -3.21
N SER A 32 -1.18 -10.30 -1.94
CA SER A 32 -1.02 -9.32 -0.86
C SER A 32 0.25 -8.49 -1.05
N LEU A 33 1.30 -9.07 -1.63
CA LEU A 33 2.51 -8.34 -1.99
C LEU A 33 2.26 -7.32 -3.11
N ILE A 34 1.41 -7.62 -4.09
CA ILE A 34 1.06 -6.67 -5.16
C ILE A 34 0.34 -5.45 -4.57
N THR A 35 -0.66 -5.63 -3.70
CA THR A 35 -1.34 -4.48 -3.06
C THR A 35 -0.40 -3.71 -2.14
N MET A 36 0.34 -4.43 -1.28
CA MET A 36 1.27 -3.79 -0.35
C MET A 36 2.37 -3.03 -1.08
N SER A 37 2.94 -3.56 -2.17
CA SER A 37 3.98 -2.86 -2.93
C SER A 37 3.49 -1.53 -3.49
N GLY A 38 2.28 -1.48 -4.06
CA GLY A 38 1.66 -0.24 -4.52
C GLY A 38 1.52 0.80 -3.39
N ILE A 39 1.04 0.37 -2.22
CA ILE A 39 0.89 1.23 -1.03
C ILE A 39 2.27 1.70 -0.54
N ILE A 40 3.22 0.79 -0.40
CA ILE A 40 4.59 1.06 0.04
C ILE A 40 5.23 2.12 -0.85
N LEU A 41 5.17 1.95 -2.17
CA LEU A 41 5.76 2.87 -3.14
C LEU A 41 5.12 4.26 -3.07
N ALA A 42 3.79 4.34 -3.07
CA ALA A 42 3.09 5.62 -3.04
C ALA A 42 3.33 6.38 -1.73
N ILE A 43 3.30 5.68 -0.59
CA ILE A 43 3.54 6.28 0.72
C ILE A 43 5.02 6.61 0.92
N ALA A 44 5.94 5.78 0.45
CA ALA A 44 7.38 6.10 0.48
C ALA A 44 7.68 7.36 -0.33
N PHE A 45 7.04 7.52 -1.49
CA PHE A 45 7.19 8.69 -2.34
C PHE A 45 6.63 9.96 -1.67
N LEU A 46 5.41 9.89 -1.12
CA LEU A 46 4.80 10.98 -0.34
C LEU A 46 5.68 11.40 0.85
N MET A 47 6.12 10.42 1.65
CA MET A 47 6.96 10.65 2.83
C MET A 47 8.33 11.22 2.45
N SER A 48 8.91 10.74 1.35
CA SER A 48 10.21 11.20 0.86
C SER A 48 10.16 12.65 0.38
N ILE A 49 9.13 13.01 -0.40
CA ILE A 49 8.94 14.39 -0.89
C ILE A 49 8.62 15.34 0.27
N GLY A 50 7.71 14.93 1.17
CA GLY A 50 7.35 15.73 2.34
C GLY A 50 8.56 16.01 3.24
N THR A 51 9.36 14.98 3.51
CA THR A 51 10.59 15.09 4.31
C THR A 51 11.64 15.95 3.62
N SER A 52 11.88 15.75 2.32
CA SER A 52 12.88 16.52 1.56
C SER A 52 12.54 18.02 1.52
N ASN A 53 11.26 18.37 1.31
CA ASN A 53 10.79 19.75 1.39
C ASN A 53 10.95 20.35 2.79
N ALA A 54 10.69 19.57 3.84
CA ALA A 54 10.86 20.03 5.21
C ALA A 54 12.33 20.27 5.59
N VAL A 55 13.24 19.40 5.11
CA VAL A 55 14.70 19.57 5.27
C VAL A 55 15.16 20.84 4.57
N LEU A 56 14.73 21.07 3.33
CA LEU A 56 14.99 22.29 2.58
C LEU A 56 14.51 23.55 3.33
N ASP A 57 13.30 23.52 3.88
CA ASP A 57 12.75 24.66 4.63
C ASP A 57 13.54 24.97 5.91
N ARG A 58 14.12 23.95 6.57
CA ARG A 58 15.01 24.19 7.72
C ARG A 58 16.39 24.67 7.33
N LEU A 59 17.00 24.08 6.32
CA LEU A 59 18.34 24.47 5.89
C LEU A 59 18.40 25.94 5.44
N ARG A 60 17.30 26.48 4.90
CA ARG A 60 17.18 27.92 4.56
C ARG A 60 17.09 28.85 5.75
N GLN A 61 16.55 28.39 6.88
CA GLN A 61 16.43 29.22 8.09
C GLN A 61 17.74 29.25 8.88
N VAL A 62 18.71 28.42 8.51
CA VAL A 62 20.01 28.31 9.18
C VAL A 62 21.03 29.11 8.36
N ASP A 63 21.52 30.21 8.94
CA ASP A 63 22.63 31.02 8.40
C ASP A 63 23.99 30.32 8.59
N ASP A 64 24.16 29.12 8.00
CA ASP A 64 25.46 28.43 7.98
C ASP A 64 26.15 28.64 6.62
N PRO A 65 27.38 29.22 6.58
CA PRO A 65 28.12 29.50 5.34
C PRO A 65 28.36 28.26 4.46
N LYS A 66 28.44 27.06 5.06
CA LYS A 66 28.59 25.81 4.31
C LYS A 66 27.30 25.38 3.63
N VAL A 67 26.16 25.68 4.24
CA VAL A 67 24.84 25.39 3.68
C VAL A 67 24.55 26.39 2.56
N GLN A 68 24.84 27.68 2.76
CA GLN A 68 24.69 28.69 1.72
C GLN A 68 25.57 28.42 0.50
N SER A 69 26.83 28.00 0.65
CA SER A 69 27.68 27.68 -0.52
C SER A 69 27.20 26.45 -1.30
N VAL A 70 26.61 25.44 -0.66
CA VAL A 70 25.99 24.28 -1.34
C VAL A 70 24.67 24.67 -2.01
N LEU A 71 23.86 25.52 -1.36
CA LEU A 71 22.65 26.08 -1.96
C LEU A 71 23.01 26.92 -3.19
N GLN A 72 23.96 27.84 -3.08
CA GLN A 72 24.45 28.68 -4.17
C GLN A 72 25.10 27.88 -5.29
N ALA A 73 25.89 26.85 -4.98
CA ALA A 73 26.52 25.97 -5.98
C ALA A 73 25.50 25.14 -6.78
N LYS A 74 24.35 24.82 -6.18
CA LYS A 74 23.19 24.23 -6.89
C LYS A 74 22.28 25.26 -7.54
N GLY A 75 22.63 26.55 -7.47
CA GLY A 75 21.81 27.64 -7.95
C GLY A 75 20.55 27.85 -7.14
N LEU A 76 20.39 27.32 -5.92
CA LEU A 76 19.19 27.49 -5.08
C LEU A 76 19.03 28.91 -4.47
N ASP A 77 19.72 29.92 -5.00
CA ASP A 77 19.34 31.34 -4.86
C ASP A 77 18.12 31.71 -5.73
N LEU A 78 17.59 30.76 -6.51
CA LEU A 78 16.51 30.99 -7.47
C LEU A 78 15.20 31.44 -6.81
N ASP A 79 14.65 32.50 -7.38
CA ASP A 79 13.38 33.15 -7.11
C ASP A 79 12.32 32.26 -6.47
N SER A 80 11.51 32.88 -5.60
CA SER A 80 10.34 32.25 -4.97
C SER A 80 9.40 31.56 -5.98
N GLU A 81 9.46 31.95 -7.26
CA GLU A 81 8.73 31.35 -8.37
C GLU A 81 9.23 29.95 -8.77
N ALA A 82 10.55 29.76 -8.97
CA ALA A 82 11.12 28.48 -9.39
C ALA A 82 10.86 27.36 -8.36
N ILE A 83 10.90 27.70 -7.07
CA ILE A 83 10.61 26.78 -5.97
C ILE A 83 9.14 26.38 -5.94
N ARG A 84 8.23 27.35 -6.21
CA ARG A 84 6.79 27.07 -6.30
C ARG A 84 6.49 26.12 -7.44
N GLU A 85 7.16 26.30 -8.58
CA GLU A 85 7.03 25.43 -9.74
C GLU A 85 7.50 23.99 -9.43
N GLU A 86 8.67 23.84 -8.80
CA GLU A 86 9.17 22.53 -8.39
C GLU A 86 8.24 21.84 -7.38
N ARG A 87 7.73 22.58 -6.38
CA ARG A 87 6.76 22.04 -5.41
C ARG A 87 5.45 21.65 -6.05
N ALA A 88 4.94 22.46 -6.98
CA ALA A 88 3.72 22.16 -7.71
C ALA A 88 3.88 20.88 -8.54
N ARG A 89 5.00 20.74 -9.26
CA ARG A 89 5.34 19.53 -10.02
C ARG A 89 5.42 18.30 -9.12
N ASN A 90 6.15 18.38 -8.01
CA ASN A 90 6.29 17.26 -7.08
C ASN A 90 4.94 16.89 -6.43
N THR A 91 4.11 17.87 -6.09
CA THR A 91 2.76 17.63 -5.55
C THR A 91 1.89 16.92 -6.57
N TRP A 92 1.96 17.31 -7.84
CA TRP A 92 1.21 16.67 -8.91
C TRP A 92 1.65 15.21 -9.13
N LEU A 93 2.95 14.94 -9.10
CA LEU A 93 3.49 13.57 -9.17
C LEU A 93 3.03 12.70 -7.99
N VAL A 94 2.97 13.27 -6.79
CA VAL A 94 2.46 12.56 -5.60
C VAL A 94 1.00 12.19 -5.78
N VAL A 95 0.16 13.13 -6.24
CA VAL A 95 -1.26 12.87 -6.50
C VAL A 95 -1.41 11.76 -7.54
N LEU A 96 -0.65 11.82 -8.64
CA LEU A 96 -0.67 10.79 -9.66
C LEU A 96 -0.27 9.42 -9.12
N SER A 97 0.78 9.36 -8.29
CA SER A 97 1.23 8.13 -7.63
C SER A 97 0.15 7.51 -6.74
N LEU A 98 -0.55 8.32 -5.95
CA LEU A 98 -1.64 7.87 -5.08
C LEU A 98 -2.83 7.33 -5.90
N LEU A 99 -3.15 7.98 -7.03
CA LEU A 99 -4.21 7.51 -7.94
C LEU A 99 -3.86 6.15 -8.57
N VAL A 100 -2.63 5.98 -9.06
CA VAL A 100 -2.16 4.71 -9.62
C VAL A 100 -2.20 3.60 -8.55
N CYS A 101 -1.79 3.91 -7.32
CA CYS A 101 -1.88 2.99 -6.19
C CYS A 101 -3.34 2.54 -5.94
N LEU A 102 -4.27 3.49 -5.92
CA LEU A 102 -5.70 3.21 -5.70
C LEU A 102 -6.30 2.29 -6.78
N VAL A 103 -5.97 2.52 -8.05
CA VAL A 103 -6.38 1.62 -9.15
C VAL A 103 -5.75 0.23 -9.01
N GLY A 104 -4.48 0.17 -8.60
CA GLY A 104 -3.78 -1.09 -8.34
C GLY A 104 -4.45 -1.92 -7.23
N ILE A 105 -4.86 -1.27 -6.14
CA ILE A 105 -5.60 -1.91 -5.05
C ILE A 105 -6.97 -2.39 -5.56
N TRP A 106 -7.69 -1.58 -6.33
CA TRP A 106 -8.98 -1.97 -6.92
C TRP A 106 -8.88 -3.25 -7.74
N ASN A 107 -7.96 -3.28 -8.71
CA ASN A 107 -7.81 -4.42 -9.60
C ASN A 107 -7.38 -5.68 -8.85
N SER A 108 -6.44 -5.54 -7.91
CA SER A 108 -5.98 -6.68 -7.12
C SER A 108 -7.10 -7.25 -6.24
N MET A 109 -7.91 -6.37 -5.64
CA MET A 109 -9.01 -6.77 -4.77
C MET A 109 -10.15 -7.40 -5.58
N LEU A 110 -10.50 -6.86 -6.75
CA LEU A 110 -11.46 -7.48 -7.67
C LEU A 110 -11.01 -8.90 -8.08
N MET A 111 -9.72 -9.09 -8.33
CA MET A 111 -9.20 -10.43 -8.59
C MET A 111 -9.31 -11.35 -7.37
N SER A 112 -9.16 -10.82 -6.15
CA SER A 112 -9.41 -11.60 -4.93
C SER A 112 -10.85 -12.01 -4.75
N VAL A 113 -11.76 -11.17 -5.21
CA VAL A 113 -13.20 -11.43 -5.16
C VAL A 113 -13.58 -12.56 -6.12
N THR A 114 -13.00 -12.60 -7.33
CA THR A 114 -13.26 -13.69 -8.29
C THR A 114 -12.61 -15.01 -7.88
N GLU A 115 -11.43 -15.00 -7.27
CA GLU A 115 -10.80 -16.24 -6.78
C GLU A 115 -11.53 -16.87 -5.60
N ARG A 116 -12.08 -16.03 -4.70
CA ARG A 116 -12.84 -16.50 -3.53
C ARG A 116 -14.34 -16.63 -3.83
N PHE A 117 -14.74 -16.64 -5.11
CA PHE A 117 -16.14 -16.65 -5.52
C PHE A 117 -16.95 -17.79 -4.89
N ARG A 118 -16.40 -19.02 -4.90
CA ARG A 118 -17.03 -20.19 -4.28
C ARG A 118 -17.11 -20.09 -2.76
N GLU A 119 -16.06 -19.56 -2.11
CA GLU A 119 -16.03 -19.36 -0.66
C GLU A 119 -17.10 -18.33 -0.23
N ILE A 120 -17.28 -17.26 -0.99
CA ILE A 120 -18.33 -16.26 -0.75
C ILE A 120 -19.72 -16.88 -0.97
N GLY A 121 -19.89 -17.64 -2.05
CA GLY A 121 -21.15 -18.35 -2.35
C GLY A 121 -21.56 -19.31 -1.24
N THR A 122 -20.64 -20.11 -0.71
CA THR A 122 -20.92 -21.04 0.39
C THR A 122 -21.27 -20.29 1.68
N MET A 123 -20.55 -19.20 2.01
CA MET A 123 -20.89 -18.36 3.17
C MET A 123 -22.31 -17.78 3.06
N LYS A 124 -22.70 -17.27 1.88
CA LYS A 124 -24.05 -16.72 1.66
C LYS A 124 -25.13 -17.81 1.71
N CYS A 125 -24.88 -19.02 1.21
CA CYS A 125 -25.80 -20.16 1.36
C CYS A 125 -26.02 -20.57 2.83
N LEU A 126 -25.02 -20.37 3.69
CA LEU A 126 -25.12 -20.60 5.14
C LEU A 126 -25.78 -19.44 5.89
N GLY A 127 -26.25 -18.40 5.18
CA GLY A 127 -26.96 -17.27 5.76
C GLY A 127 -26.08 -16.07 6.13
N ALA A 128 -24.84 -15.97 5.63
CA ALA A 128 -24.02 -14.79 5.83
C ALA A 128 -24.65 -13.55 5.17
N LEU A 129 -24.76 -12.44 5.92
CA LEU A 129 -25.24 -11.17 5.40
C LEU A 129 -24.19 -10.52 4.47
N ASP A 130 -24.67 -9.74 3.49
CA ASP A 130 -23.81 -8.93 2.62
C ASP A 130 -22.84 -8.04 3.41
N PHE A 131 -23.31 -7.45 4.52
CA PHE A 131 -22.48 -6.61 5.39
C PHE A 131 -21.33 -7.39 6.08
N PHE A 132 -21.52 -8.68 6.35
CA PHE A 132 -20.46 -9.53 6.89
C PHE A 132 -19.34 -9.73 5.87
N ILE A 133 -19.71 -9.96 4.60
CA ILE A 133 -18.75 -10.08 3.49
C ILE A 133 -17.98 -8.77 3.31
N ILE A 134 -18.67 -7.63 3.27
CA ILE A 134 -18.04 -6.30 3.16
C ILE A 134 -17.01 -6.10 4.28
N LYS A 135 -17.38 -6.42 5.53
CA LYS A 135 -16.49 -6.27 6.69
C LYS A 135 -15.20 -7.09 6.57
N ILE A 136 -15.28 -8.32 6.07
CA ILE A 136 -14.09 -9.17 5.88
C ILE A 136 -13.10 -8.50 4.92
N PHE A 137 -13.60 -8.04 3.77
CA PHE A 137 -12.75 -7.41 2.75
C PHE A 137 -12.20 -6.05 3.21
N LEU A 138 -12.99 -5.24 3.91
CA LEU A 138 -12.51 -3.97 4.48
C LEU A 138 -11.45 -4.20 5.56
N LEU A 139 -11.63 -5.21 6.40
CA LEU A 139 -10.64 -5.58 7.42
C LEU A 139 -9.35 -6.07 6.77
N GLU A 140 -9.42 -6.96 5.78
CA GLU A 140 -8.26 -7.42 5.01
C GLU A 140 -7.49 -6.25 4.38
N SER A 141 -8.21 -5.33 3.74
CA SER A 141 -7.58 -4.14 3.16
C SER A 141 -6.97 -3.21 4.20
N SER A 142 -7.65 -3.01 5.33
CA SER A 142 -7.14 -2.17 6.42
C SER A 142 -5.83 -2.73 6.98
N PHE A 143 -5.72 -4.05 7.17
CA PHE A 143 -4.48 -4.69 7.59
C PHE A 143 -3.36 -4.49 6.55
N GLN A 144 -3.64 -4.71 5.26
CA GLN A 144 -2.68 -4.46 4.19
C GLN A 144 -2.26 -2.99 4.12
N GLY A 145 -3.20 -2.07 4.33
CA GLY A 145 -3.02 -0.63 4.39
C GLY A 145 -2.09 -0.20 5.51
N VAL A 146 -2.37 -0.62 6.74
CA VAL A 146 -1.55 -0.28 7.92
C VAL A 146 -0.14 -0.81 7.74
N VAL A 147 0.02 -2.09 7.40
CA VAL A 147 1.36 -2.70 7.23
C VAL A 147 2.12 -2.05 6.09
N GLY A 148 1.49 -1.90 4.91
CA GLY A 148 2.13 -1.27 3.75
C GLY A 148 2.50 0.19 4.00
N THR A 149 1.67 0.93 4.72
CA THR A 149 1.91 2.35 5.05
C THR A 149 3.06 2.48 6.04
N LEU A 150 3.13 1.64 7.07
CA LEU A 150 4.25 1.64 8.02
C LEU A 150 5.59 1.35 7.32
N VAL A 151 5.61 0.34 6.46
CA VAL A 151 6.81 -0.03 5.68
C VAL A 151 7.16 1.08 4.69
N GLY A 152 6.17 1.65 3.99
CA GLY A 152 6.34 2.77 3.07
C GLY A 152 6.88 4.03 3.74
N MET A 153 6.34 4.39 4.91
CA MET A 153 6.84 5.52 5.70
C MET A 153 8.30 5.33 6.11
N PHE A 154 8.65 4.14 6.58
CA PHE A 154 10.02 3.81 6.95
C PHE A 154 10.96 3.92 5.74
N LEU A 155 10.59 3.30 4.61
CA LEU A 155 11.38 3.37 3.38
C LEU A 155 11.50 4.80 2.83
N GLY A 156 10.42 5.59 2.84
CA GLY A 156 10.43 6.97 2.39
C GLY A 156 11.33 7.88 3.23
N LEU A 157 11.34 7.67 4.55
CA LEU A 157 12.25 8.37 5.46
C LEU A 157 13.71 8.00 5.18
N VAL A 158 14.01 6.70 5.05
CA VAL A 158 15.38 6.23 4.73
C VAL A 158 15.85 6.77 3.37
N LEU A 159 15.00 6.74 2.34
CA LEU A 159 15.30 7.27 1.02
C LEU A 159 15.56 8.78 1.06
N SER A 160 14.70 9.54 1.73
CA SER A 160 14.88 11.00 1.86
C SER A 160 16.15 11.35 2.62
N LEU A 161 16.47 10.62 3.68
CA LEU A 161 17.69 10.82 4.45
C LEU A 161 18.94 10.49 3.60
N ALA A 162 18.92 9.38 2.86
CA ALA A 162 20.01 9.00 1.95
C ALA A 162 20.24 10.04 0.84
N MET A 163 19.15 10.53 0.21
CA MET A 163 19.20 11.58 -0.81
C MET A 163 19.70 12.91 -0.24
N SER A 164 19.25 13.27 0.97
CA SER A 164 19.65 14.50 1.64
C SER A 164 21.12 14.47 2.08
N LEU A 165 21.59 13.33 2.62
CA LEU A 165 23.01 13.12 2.96
C LEU A 165 23.90 13.22 1.73
N GLY A 166 23.50 12.62 0.61
CA GLY A 166 24.26 12.72 -0.65
C GLY A 166 24.28 14.13 -1.23
N THR A 167 23.24 14.93 -0.97
CA THR A 167 23.10 16.28 -1.53
C THR A 167 23.72 17.38 -0.67
N TYR A 168 23.51 17.34 0.65
CA TYR A 168 23.85 18.42 1.58
C TYR A 168 24.92 17.99 2.62
N GLY A 169 25.40 16.74 2.54
CA GLY A 169 26.43 16.22 3.42
C GLY A 169 26.00 16.09 4.89
N SER A 170 26.97 16.15 5.79
CA SER A 170 26.77 15.98 7.24
C SER A 170 25.96 17.09 7.92
N ALA A 171 25.72 18.21 7.25
CA ALA A 171 24.91 19.32 7.77
C ALA A 171 23.46 18.91 8.04
N VAL A 172 22.91 17.98 7.27
CA VAL A 172 21.53 17.45 7.42
C VAL A 172 21.34 16.78 8.77
N MET A 173 22.35 16.07 9.26
CA MET A 173 22.27 15.33 10.51
C MET A 173 22.15 16.26 11.72
N ARG A 174 22.70 17.48 11.62
CA ARG A 174 22.69 18.49 12.69
C ARG A 174 21.40 19.30 12.75
N TYR A 175 20.77 19.56 11.61
CA TYR A 175 19.59 20.42 11.50
C TYR A 175 18.32 19.66 11.09
N PHE A 176 18.26 18.35 11.34
CA PHE A 176 17.16 17.51 10.89
C PHE A 176 15.81 17.92 11.53
N PRO A 177 14.76 18.23 10.75
CA PRO A 177 13.48 18.67 11.27
C PRO A 177 12.61 17.54 11.80
N TRP A 178 12.95 16.99 12.97
CA TRP A 178 12.16 15.93 13.61
C TRP A 178 10.65 16.25 13.71
N GLY A 179 10.30 17.49 14.06
CA GLY A 179 8.89 17.90 14.17
C GLY A 179 8.13 17.91 12.85
N ALA A 180 8.77 18.36 11.76
CA ALA A 180 8.11 18.37 10.45
C ALA A 180 8.02 16.97 9.85
N VAL A 181 9.05 16.14 10.08
CA VAL A 181 9.06 14.73 9.68
C VAL A 181 7.97 13.95 10.38
N LEU A 182 7.76 14.19 11.69
CA LEU A 182 6.67 13.56 12.42
C LEU A 182 5.30 13.97 11.87
N ARG A 183 5.12 15.26 11.53
CA ARG A 183 3.89 15.76 10.91
C ARG A 183 3.61 15.09 9.55
N TRP A 184 4.63 14.98 8.68
CA TRP A 184 4.51 14.28 7.41
C TRP A 184 4.30 12.78 7.58
N GLY A 185 4.89 12.17 8.62
CA GLY A 185 4.66 10.79 8.98
C GLY A 185 3.22 10.52 9.37
N ILE A 186 2.64 11.36 10.25
CA ILE A 186 1.22 11.26 10.64
C ILE A 186 0.31 11.44 9.41
N LEU A 187 0.59 12.44 8.58
CA LEU A 187 -0.19 12.69 7.37
C LEU A 187 -0.12 11.50 6.39
N SER A 188 1.08 10.95 6.18
CA SER A 188 1.29 9.76 5.34
C SER A 188 0.58 8.54 5.90
N PHE A 189 0.58 8.36 7.22
CA PHE A 189 -0.13 7.29 7.89
C PHE A 189 -1.65 7.36 7.66
N LEU A 190 -2.22 8.56 7.83
CA LEU A 190 -3.64 8.82 7.62
C LEU A 190 -4.02 8.62 6.15
N ILE A 191 -3.24 9.20 5.23
CA ILE A 191 -3.51 9.08 3.79
C ILE A 191 -3.43 7.61 3.36
N GLY A 192 -2.38 6.87 3.74
CA GLY A 192 -2.24 5.47 3.34
C GLY A 192 -3.34 4.56 3.90
N SER A 193 -3.70 4.76 5.17
CA SER A 193 -4.80 4.00 5.81
C SER A 193 -6.14 4.30 5.15
N VAL A 194 -6.48 5.58 4.95
CA VAL A 194 -7.74 5.98 4.30
C VAL A 194 -7.78 5.51 2.85
N LEU A 195 -6.67 5.65 2.11
CA LEU A 195 -6.58 5.24 0.71
C LEU A 195 -6.84 3.75 0.54
N SER A 196 -6.26 2.91 1.40
CA SER A 196 -6.48 1.46 1.35
C SER A 196 -7.95 1.09 1.55
N VAL A 197 -8.59 1.66 2.58
CA VAL A 197 -10.00 1.40 2.89
C VAL A 197 -10.89 1.89 1.76
N VAL A 198 -10.69 3.12 1.27
CA VAL A 198 -11.48 3.71 0.18
C VAL A 198 -11.36 2.87 -1.09
N ALA A 199 -10.15 2.42 -1.44
CA ALA A 199 -9.93 1.55 -2.57
C ALA A 199 -10.59 0.16 -2.40
N ALA A 200 -10.84 -0.31 -1.18
CA ALA A 200 -11.52 -1.59 -0.96
C ALA A 200 -13.05 -1.51 -0.98
N ILE A 201 -13.66 -0.32 -0.86
CA ILE A 201 -15.13 -0.18 -0.75
C ILE A 201 -15.85 -0.78 -1.96
N TYR A 202 -15.46 -0.37 -3.18
CA TYR A 202 -16.08 -0.85 -4.41
C TYR A 202 -15.96 -2.39 -4.58
N PRO A 203 -14.77 -3.00 -4.52
CA PRO A 203 -14.64 -4.45 -4.69
C PRO A 203 -15.32 -5.23 -3.56
N ALA A 204 -15.31 -4.73 -2.32
CA ALA A 204 -16.05 -5.33 -1.22
C ALA A 204 -17.56 -5.35 -1.48
N TYR A 205 -18.10 -4.28 -2.06
CA TYR A 205 -19.50 -4.22 -2.49
C TYR A 205 -19.80 -5.21 -3.62
N VAL A 206 -18.92 -5.30 -4.61
CA VAL A 206 -19.04 -6.28 -5.70
C VAL A 206 -19.08 -7.71 -5.15
N ALA A 207 -18.18 -8.05 -4.21
CA ALA A 207 -18.17 -9.35 -3.54
C ALA A 207 -19.47 -9.65 -2.79
N ALA A 208 -19.96 -8.67 -2.05
CA ALA A 208 -21.17 -8.84 -1.26
C ALA A 208 -22.41 -9.07 -2.13
N LYS A 209 -22.47 -8.47 -3.32
CA LYS A 209 -23.60 -8.62 -4.26
C LYS A 209 -23.58 -9.88 -5.11
N MET A 210 -22.58 -10.75 -4.96
CA MET A 210 -22.51 -11.99 -5.74
C MET A 210 -23.66 -12.94 -5.42
N GLU A 211 -24.21 -13.55 -6.47
CA GLU A 211 -25.30 -14.51 -6.35
C GLU A 211 -24.75 -15.93 -6.06
N PRO A 212 -25.24 -16.62 -5.01
CA PRO A 212 -24.74 -17.95 -4.67
C PRO A 212 -24.99 -19.00 -5.75
N VAL A 213 -26.06 -18.83 -6.54
CA VAL A 213 -26.42 -19.75 -7.63
C VAL A 213 -25.40 -19.74 -8.75
N GLU A 214 -24.80 -18.59 -9.05
CA GLU A 214 -23.73 -18.47 -10.04
C GLU A 214 -22.46 -19.14 -9.54
N ALA A 215 -22.11 -18.98 -8.26
CA ALA A 215 -20.93 -19.60 -7.65
C ALA A 215 -20.92 -21.13 -7.73
N MET A 216 -22.10 -21.76 -7.69
CA MET A 216 -22.26 -23.21 -7.80
C MET A 216 -22.32 -23.70 -9.25
N ARG A 217 -22.56 -22.82 -10.23
CA ARG A 217 -22.71 -23.16 -11.65
C ARG A 217 -21.39 -23.10 -12.44
N VAL A 218 -20.31 -22.56 -11.86
CA VAL A 218 -19.00 -22.41 -12.51
C VAL A 218 -18.33 -23.76 -12.86
N ASP A 219 -18.80 -24.90 -12.33
CA ASP A 219 -18.26 -26.25 -12.61
C ASP A 219 -18.98 -26.99 -13.78
N ARG A 220 -19.18 -26.36 -14.94
CA ARG A 220 -19.44 -27.09 -16.20
C ARG A 220 -18.45 -26.72 -17.29
#